data_AF-A0A521UZS0-F1
#
_entry.id   AF-A0A521UZS0-F1
#
_cell.length_a   1.000
_cell.length_b   1.000
_cell.length_c   1.000
_cell.angle_alpha   90.00
_cell.angle_beta   90.00
_cell.angle_gamma   90.00
#
_symmetry.space_group_name_H-M   'P 1'
#
loop_
_entity.id
_entity.type
_entity.pdbx_description
1 polymer ?
#
loop_
_entity_poly.entity_id
_entity_poly.type
_entity_poly.pdbx_seq_one_letter_code
_entity_poly.pdbx_strand_id
1 'polypeptide(L)'
;PIQVIENIRLASIEEIVAMKFDIISRGGRKKDFWDIHALIDLFQPEEMIGFFKKRYPFYDDLPHLKEMLLFFDKADEDWDPMCLLGKHWELIKLDLYEYFLK
;
A
#
# COMPACT_ATOMS: atom_id res chain seq x y z
N PRO A 1 10.41 -5.76 11.79
CA PRO A 1 11.42 -6.70 12.34
C PRO A 1 11.96 -7.56 11.21
N ILE A 2 13.26 -7.89 11.20
CA ILE A 2 13.83 -8.72 10.14
C ILE A 2 13.32 -10.15 10.28
N GLN A 3 12.75 -10.70 9.22
CA GLN A 3 12.43 -12.12 9.12
C GLN A 3 13.54 -12.86 8.39
N VAL A 4 13.84 -14.09 8.81
CA VAL A 4 14.84 -14.93 8.14
C VAL A 4 14.13 -16.16 7.60
N ILE A 5 14.04 -16.25 6.27
CA ILE A 5 13.43 -17.38 5.55
C ILE A 5 14.51 -17.94 4.64
N GLU A 6 14.79 -19.24 4.75
CA GLU A 6 15.84 -19.91 3.94
C GLU A 6 17.22 -19.21 3.98
N ASN A 7 17.62 -18.73 5.16
CA ASN A 7 18.84 -17.92 5.38
C ASN A 7 18.88 -16.56 4.65
N ILE A 8 17.76 -16.11 4.08
CA ILE A 8 17.63 -14.79 3.48
C ILE A 8 16.94 -13.86 4.48
N ARG A 9 17.57 -12.71 4.75
CA ARG A 9 17.00 -11.65 5.58
C ARG A 9 16.00 -10.84 4.76
N LEU A 10 14.75 -10.82 5.20
CA LEU A 10 13.64 -10.12 4.58
C LEU A 10 13.05 -9.09 5.53
N ALA A 11 12.49 -8.02 4.97
CA ALA A 11 11.66 -7.10 5.73
C ALA A 11 10.35 -7.80 6.12
N SER A 12 9.84 -7.51 7.32
CA SER A 12 8.51 -7.96 7.71
C SER A 12 7.43 -7.33 6.83
N ILE A 13 6.29 -8.01 6.68
CA ILE A 13 5.19 -7.53 5.83
C ILE A 13 4.68 -6.18 6.33
N GLU A 14 4.60 -6.00 7.65
CA GLU A 14 4.19 -4.74 8.30
C GLU A 14 5.12 -3.57 7.94
N GLU A 15 6.44 -3.84 7.81
CA GLU A 15 7.39 -2.84 7.35
C GLU A 15 7.23 -2.53 5.86
N ILE A 16 6.92 -3.55 5.04
CA ILE A 16 6.65 -3.36 3.61
C ILE A 16 5.40 -2.48 3.44
N VAL A 17 4.33 -2.73 4.18
CA VAL A 17 3.12 -1.88 4.19
C VAL A 17 3.47 -0.44 4.53
N ALA A 18 4.19 -0.22 5.63
CA ALA A 18 4.59 1.12 6.05
C ALA A 18 5.45 1.84 4.98
N MET A 19 6.38 1.13 4.35
CA MET A 19 7.20 1.68 3.26
C MET A 19 6.37 2.02 2.02
N LYS A 20 5.37 1.22 1.67
CA LYS A 20 4.47 1.48 0.55
C LYS A 20 3.58 2.70 0.80
N PHE A 21 3.04 2.85 2.01
CA PHE A 21 2.27 4.04 2.40
C PHE A 21 3.11 5.32 2.30
N ASP A 22 4.38 5.28 2.71
CA ASP A 22 5.28 6.43 2.57
C ASP A 22 5.46 6.84 1.10
N ILE A 23 5.62 5.87 0.20
CA ILE A 23 5.76 6.11 -1.25
C ILE A 23 4.47 6.67 -1.85
N ILE A 24 3.32 6.07 -1.53
CA ILE A 24 2.01 6.51 -2.02
C ILE A 24 1.69 7.92 -1.53
N SER A 25 2.03 8.27 -0.28
CA SER A 25 1.83 9.63 0.27
C SER A 25 2.51 10.74 -0.54
N ARG A 26 3.49 10.38 -1.39
CA ARG A 26 4.26 11.29 -2.26
C ARG A 26 3.90 11.14 -3.74
N GLY A 27 2.79 10.46 -4.05
CA GLY A 27 2.25 10.27 -5.40
C GLY A 27 2.23 8.82 -5.87
N GLY A 28 3.09 7.96 -5.33
CA GLY A 28 3.16 6.54 -5.71
C GLY A 28 3.39 6.26 -7.20
N ARG A 29 3.48 4.97 -7.52
CA ARG A 29 3.37 4.42 -8.89
C ARG A 29 2.26 3.37 -8.90
N LYS A 30 1.73 3.03 -10.07
CA LYS A 30 0.64 2.04 -10.20
C LYS A 30 0.97 0.74 -9.45
N LYS A 31 2.19 0.22 -9.60
CA LYS A 31 2.65 -0.98 -8.88
C LYS A 31 2.57 -0.91 -7.35
N ASP A 32 2.70 0.28 -6.75
CA ASP A 32 2.67 0.41 -5.29
C ASP A 32 1.24 0.24 -4.76
N PHE A 33 0.24 0.69 -5.51
CA PHE A 33 -1.18 0.43 -5.20
C PHE A 33 -1.53 -1.04 -5.39
N TRP A 34 -0.99 -1.67 -6.42
CA TRP A 34 -1.08 -3.12 -6.62
C TRP A 34 -0.49 -3.92 -5.44
N ASP A 35 0.69 -3.51 -4.96
CA ASP A 35 1.32 -4.15 -3.80
C ASP A 35 0.47 -3.97 -2.54
N ILE A 36 -0.13 -2.80 -2.32
CA ILE A 36 -1.08 -2.60 -1.21
C ILE A 36 -2.32 -3.47 -1.38
N HIS A 37 -2.90 -3.55 -2.58
CA HIS A 37 -4.05 -4.40 -2.87
C HIS A 37 -3.77 -5.89 -2.60
N ALA A 38 -2.54 -6.35 -2.81
CA ALA A 38 -2.16 -7.72 -2.47
C ALA A 38 -2.12 -7.99 -0.95
N LEU A 39 -2.11 -6.94 -0.12
CA LEU A 39 -1.97 -7.03 1.33
C LEU A 39 -3.28 -6.75 2.09
N ILE A 40 -4.34 -6.27 1.42
CA ILE A 40 -5.62 -5.92 2.09
C ILE A 40 -6.34 -7.12 2.71
N ASP A 41 -6.08 -8.33 2.22
CA ASP A 41 -6.66 -9.56 2.79
C ASP A 41 -5.93 -10.02 4.08
N LEU A 42 -4.77 -9.44 4.38
CA LEU A 42 -3.92 -9.84 5.51
C LEU A 42 -4.09 -8.97 6.76
N PHE A 43 -4.50 -7.71 6.59
CA PHE A 43 -4.61 -6.73 7.67
C PHE A 43 -5.88 -5.92 7.49
N GLN A 44 -6.36 -5.28 8.56
CA GLN A 44 -7.39 -4.26 8.49
C GLN A 44 -6.79 -2.88 8.17
N PRO A 45 -7.57 -1.91 7.65
CA PRO A 45 -7.08 -0.58 7.30
C PRO A 45 -6.37 0.12 8.48
N GLU A 46 -6.93 0.01 9.68
CA GLU A 46 -6.40 0.62 10.90
C GLU A 46 -5.05 0.01 11.31
N GLU A 47 -4.87 -1.30 11.09
CA GLU A 47 -3.61 -1.98 11.36
C GLU A 47 -2.51 -1.49 10.42
N MET A 48 -2.82 -1.37 9.13
CA MET A 48 -1.88 -0.83 8.13
C MET A 48 -1.45 0.60 8.46
N ILE A 49 -2.40 1.46 8.83
CA ILE A 49 -2.12 2.82 9.29
C ILE A 49 -1.29 2.79 10.59
N GLY A 50 -1.58 1.85 11.50
CA GLY A 50 -0.82 1.64 12.72
C GLY A 50 0.64 1.28 12.46
N PHE A 51 0.92 0.40 11.49
CA PHE A 51 2.28 0.06 11.08
C PHE A 51 3.02 1.25 10.50
N PHE A 52 2.34 2.04 9.66
CA PHE A 52 2.88 3.27 9.10
C PHE A 52 3.27 4.27 10.20
N LYS A 53 2.36 4.57 11.13
CA LYS A 53 2.63 5.47 12.28
C LYS A 53 3.77 4.98 13.16
N LYS A 54 3.83 3.67 13.41
CA LYS A 54 4.90 3.08 14.23
C LYS A 54 6.27 3.30 13.59
N ARG A 55 6.36 3.25 12.26
CA ARG A 55 7.60 3.49 11.51
C ARG A 55 7.91 4.98 11.34
N TYR A 56 6.88 5.79 11.11
CA TYR A 56 6.99 7.23 10.87
C TYR A 56 6.21 8.02 11.95
N PRO A 57 6.69 8.04 13.21
CA PRO A 57 5.95 8.62 14.33
C PRO A 57 5.79 10.14 14.26
N PHE A 58 6.57 10.81 13.41
CA PHE A 58 6.51 12.26 13.19
C PHE A 58 5.69 12.64 11.95
N TYR A 59 5.01 11.67 11.32
CA TYR A 59 4.12 11.95 10.22
C TYR A 59 2.74 12.33 10.78
N ASP A 60 2.38 13.60 10.67
CA ASP A 60 1.20 14.14 11.34
C ASP A 60 -0.03 14.25 10.42
N ASP A 61 0.12 14.06 9.10
CA ASP A 61 -0.92 14.32 8.11
C ASP A 61 -1.60 13.04 7.57
N LEU A 62 -2.27 12.32 8.47
CA LEU A 62 -3.05 11.14 8.08
C LEU A 62 -4.19 11.43 7.08
N PRO A 63 -4.88 12.58 7.13
CA PRO A 63 -5.84 12.94 6.10
C PRO A 63 -5.20 12.93 4.70
N HIS A 64 -4.03 13.55 4.54
CA HIS A 64 -3.29 13.52 3.27
C HIS A 64 -2.90 12.10 2.85
N LEU A 65 -2.43 11.26 3.77
CA LEU A 65 -2.14 9.86 3.44
C LEU A 65 -3.37 9.12 2.91
N LYS A 66 -4.53 9.27 3.55
CA LYS A 66 -5.79 8.64 3.11
C LYS A 66 -6.23 9.17 1.75
N GLU A 67 -6.12 10.47 1.52
CA GLU A 67 -6.39 11.08 0.21
C GLU A 67 -5.48 10.46 -0.87
N MET A 68 -4.18 10.39 -0.61
CA MET A 68 -3.21 9.83 -1.56
C MET A 68 -3.39 8.34 -1.83
N LEU A 69 -3.89 7.56 -0.87
CA LEU A 69 -4.26 6.14 -1.07
C LEU A 69 -5.45 5.98 -2.03
N LEU A 70 -6.26 7.03 -2.19
CA LEU A 70 -7.46 7.08 -3.02
C LEU A 70 -7.30 7.99 -4.25
N PHE A 71 -6.11 8.54 -4.47
CA PHE A 71 -5.81 9.43 -5.58
C PHE A 71 -4.96 8.71 -6.63
N PHE A 72 -5.56 8.41 -7.77
CA PHE A 72 -4.98 7.53 -8.78
C PHE A 72 -4.49 8.24 -10.04
N ASP A 73 -4.70 9.54 -10.22
CA ASP A 73 -4.43 10.25 -11.47
C ASP A 73 -3.01 10.01 -12.01
N LYS A 74 -2.01 10.14 -11.13
CA LYS A 74 -0.61 9.89 -11.50
C LYS A 74 -0.33 8.41 -11.78
N ALA A 75 -0.99 7.52 -11.04
CA ALA A 75 -0.86 6.09 -11.25
C ALA A 75 -1.51 5.67 -12.57
N ASP A 76 -2.63 6.27 -12.97
CA ASP A 76 -3.35 5.97 -14.22
C ASP A 76 -2.47 6.19 -15.46
N GLU A 77 -1.52 7.14 -15.40
CA GLU A 77 -0.54 7.41 -16.47
C GLU A 77 0.61 6.38 -16.55
N ASP A 78 0.81 5.56 -15.51
CA ASP A 78 1.88 4.55 -15.47
C ASP A 78 1.45 3.27 -16.20
N TRP A 79 2.41 2.47 -16.64
CA TRP A 79 2.11 1.21 -17.33
C TRP A 79 1.56 0.17 -16.36
N ASP A 80 0.63 -0.65 -16.86
CA ASP A 80 0.08 -1.75 -16.08
C ASP A 80 1.17 -2.79 -15.77
N PRO A 81 1.33 -3.20 -14.50
CA PRO A 81 2.22 -4.30 -14.17
C PRO A 81 1.66 -5.61 -14.73
N MET A 82 2.55 -6.54 -15.08
CA MET A 82 2.14 -7.89 -15.47
C MET A 82 1.62 -8.65 -14.25
N CYS A 83 0.30 -8.64 -14.06
CA CYS A 83 -0.35 -9.36 -12.99
C CYS A 83 -0.52 -10.85 -13.32
N LEU A 84 0.03 -11.72 -12.44
CA LEU A 84 -0.15 -13.17 -12.55
C LEU A 84 -1.43 -13.69 -11.87
N LEU A 85 -2.16 -12.83 -11.18
CA LEU A 85 -3.39 -13.15 -10.45
C LEU A 85 -4.67 -12.81 -11.24
N GLY A 86 -4.55 -12.38 -12.50
CA GLY A 86 -5.68 -12.04 -13.37
C GLY A 86 -6.51 -10.84 -12.89
N LYS A 87 -5.94 -9.97 -12.05
CA LYS A 87 -6.59 -8.73 -11.61
C LYS A 87 -6.45 -7.65 -12.69
N HIS A 88 -7.35 -6.68 -12.65
CA HIS A 88 -7.35 -5.53 -13.55
C HIS A 88 -7.28 -4.24 -12.72
N TRP A 89 -6.67 -3.20 -13.29
CA TRP A 89 -6.39 -1.98 -12.56
C TRP A 89 -7.66 -1.28 -12.07
N GLU A 90 -8.73 -1.27 -12.87
CA GLU A 90 -10.02 -0.68 -12.53
C GLU A 90 -10.65 -1.35 -11.31
N LEU A 91 -10.55 -2.68 -11.20
CA LEU A 91 -11.06 -3.45 -10.06
C LEU A 91 -10.26 -3.15 -8.79
N ILE A 92 -8.94 -3.02 -8.92
CA ILE A 92 -8.06 -2.68 -7.79
C ILE A 92 -8.43 -1.31 -7.22
N LYS A 93 -8.67 -0.31 -8.07
CA LYS A 93 -9.10 1.01 -7.62
C LYS A 93 -10.41 0.93 -6.83
N LEU A 94 -11.39 0.17 -7.32
CA LEU A 94 -12.67 -0.03 -6.64
C LEU A 94 -12.49 -0.69 -5.27
N ASP A 95 -11.72 -1.78 -5.22
CA ASP A 95 -11.44 -2.49 -3.96
C ASP A 95 -10.73 -1.60 -2.94
N LEU A 96 -9.73 -0.82 -3.37
CA LEU A 96 -9.02 0.13 -2.50
C LEU A 96 -9.95 1.25 -2.00
N TYR A 97 -10.84 1.77 -2.85
CA TYR A 97 -11.86 2.72 -2.43
C TYR A 97 -12.76 2.13 -1.35
N GLU A 98 -13.34 0.95 -1.59
CA GLU A 98 -14.22 0.30 -0.62
C GLU A 98 -13.51 -0.02 0.69
N TYR A 99 -12.25 -0.45 0.62
CA TYR A 99 -11.45 -0.86 1.76
C TYR A 99 -11.04 0.32 2.67
N PHE A 100 -10.70 1.49 2.12
CA PHE A 100 -10.25 2.64 2.92
C PHE A 100 -11.34 3.68 3.23
N LEU A 101 -12.50 3.65 2.56
CA LEU A 101 -13.63 4.56 2.83
C LEU A 101 -14.65 4.01 3.84
N LYS A 102 -14.74 2.69 4.02
CA LYS A 102 -15.55 2.09 5.09
C LYS A 102 -14.91 2.32 6.46
#